data_AF-A0A3C1X122-F1
#
_entry.id   AF-A0A3C1X122-F1
#
_cell.length_a   1.000
_cell.length_b   1.000
_cell.length_c   1.000
_cell.angle_alpha   90.00
_cell.angle_beta   90.00
_cell.angle_gamma   90.00
#
_symmetry.space_group_name_H-M   'P 1'
#
loop_
_entity.id
_entity.type
_entity.pdbx_description
1 polymer ?
#
loop_
_entity_poly.entity_id
_entity_poly.type
_entity_poly.pdbx_seq_one_letter_code
_entity_poly.pdbx_strand_id
1 'polypeptide(L)' 'ITIEDNAITGGAGSSVSELLHAHKINTPLTLLGLPDSFTEQGSQEELYVLYGLDANAIIRAAQS' A
#
# COMPACT_ATOMS: atom_id res chain seq x y z
N ILE A 1 -7.53 -3.92 -3.17
CA ILE A 1 -6.17 -3.35 -3.07
C ILE A 1 -6.31 -1.89 -2.70
N THR A 2 -5.45 -1.38 -1.84
CA THR A 2 -5.29 0.06 -1.58
C THR A 2 -3.89 0.48 -1.97
N ILE A 3 -3.73 1.74 -2.37
CA ILE A 3 -2.45 2.32 -2.79
C ILE A 3 -2.38 3.71 -2.16
N GLU A 4 -1.30 4.02 -1.47
CA GLU A 4 -1.08 5.33 -0.85
C GLU A 4 0.41 5.73 -0.88
N ASP A 5 0.68 7.03 -1.03
CA ASP A 5 2.02 7.61 -0.86
C ASP A 5 2.21 8.05 0.60
N ASN A 6 2.01 7.11 1.51
CA ASN A 6 2.07 7.30 2.96
C ASN A 6 2.39 5.95 3.63
N ALA A 7 2.73 5.98 4.92
CA ALA A 7 2.93 4.76 5.70
C ALA A 7 1.67 3.87 5.70
N ILE A 8 1.84 2.56 5.47
CA ILE A 8 0.74 1.58 5.50
C ILE A 8 0.10 1.53 6.89
N THR A 9 0.92 1.60 7.94
CA THR A 9 0.49 1.59 9.34
C THR A 9 -0.30 2.86 9.66
N GLY A 10 -1.59 2.71 10.00
CA GLY A 10 -2.46 3.85 10.34
C GLY A 10 -2.81 4.75 9.13
N GLY A 11 -2.41 4.36 7.92
CA GLY A 11 -2.74 5.04 6.67
C GLY A 11 -4.15 4.77 6.17
N ALA A 12 -4.43 5.24 4.95
CA ALA A 12 -5.72 5.09 4.29
C ALA A 12 -6.08 3.60 4.09
N GLY A 13 -5.10 2.77 3.76
CA GLY A 13 -5.27 1.34 3.64
C GLY A 13 -5.72 0.68 4.95
N SER A 14 -5.12 1.08 6.08
CA SER A 14 -5.52 0.61 7.41
C SER A 14 -6.97 0.98 7.70
N SER A 15 -7.40 2.21 7.38
CA SER A 15 -8.81 2.62 7.55
C SER A 15 -9.79 1.81 6.69
N VAL A 16 -9.41 1.45 5.45
CA VAL A 16 -10.23 0.56 4.61
C VAL A 16 -10.32 -0.84 5.22
N SER A 17 -9.20 -1.37 5.72
CA SER A 17 -9.18 -2.67 6.40
C SER A 17 -10.10 -2.68 7.64
N GLU A 18 -10.05 -1.62 8.45
CA GLU A 18 -10.94 -1.43 9.61
C GLU A 18 -12.41 -1.37 9.19
N LEU A 19 -12.74 -0.64 8.12
CA LEU A 19 -14.09 -0.54 7.59
C LEU A 19 -14.63 -1.90 7.15
N LEU A 20 -13.84 -2.67 6.39
CA LEU A 20 -14.21 -4.01 5.93
C LEU A 20 -14.45 -4.94 7.12
N HIS A 21 -13.56 -4.90 8.12
CA HIS A 21 -13.70 -5.69 9.34
C HIS A 21 -14.98 -5.33 10.12
N ALA A 22 -15.24 -4.03 10.34
CA ALA A 22 -16.43 -3.54 11.04
C ALA A 22 -17.75 -3.98 10.37
N HIS A 23 -17.75 -4.09 9.05
CA HIS A 23 -18.90 -4.55 8.26
C HIS A 23 -18.92 -6.06 8.03
N LYS A 24 -17.98 -6.82 8.62
CA LYS A 24 -17.83 -8.28 8.43
C LYS A 24 -17.67 -8.68 6.96
N ILE A 25 -17.08 -7.82 6.15
CA ILE A 25 -16.79 -8.09 4.74
C ILE A 25 -15.45 -8.80 4.69
N ASN A 26 -15.49 -10.11 4.43
CA ASN A 26 -14.29 -10.92 4.29
C ASN A 26 -13.87 -11.00 2.82
N THR A 27 -12.96 -10.13 2.41
CA THR A 27 -12.40 -10.08 1.05
C THR A 27 -10.88 -9.94 1.14
N PRO A 28 -10.11 -10.55 0.21
CA PRO A 28 -8.68 -10.30 0.14
C PRO A 28 -8.39 -8.80 0.00
N LEU A 29 -7.46 -8.30 0.80
CA LEU A 29 -7.00 -6.92 0.76
C LEU A 29 -5.47 -6.86 0.81
N THR A 30 -4.87 -6.43 -0.29
CA THR A 30 -3.45 -6.04 -0.35
C THR A 30 -3.32 -4.55 -0.12
N LEU A 31 -2.42 -4.17 0.78
CA LEU A 31 -2.11 -2.79 1.14
C LEU A 31 -0.76 -2.43 0.50
N LEU A 32 -0.74 -1.44 -0.40
CA LEU A 32 0.48 -0.89 -0.97
C LEU A 32 0.71 0.52 -0.42
N GLY A 33 1.88 0.76 0.14
CA GLY A 33 2.28 2.05 0.69
C GLY A 33 3.73 2.02 1.18
N LEU A 34 4.17 3.11 1.80
CA LEU A 34 5.51 3.23 2.34
C LEU A 34 5.66 2.42 3.64
N PRO A 35 6.88 1.94 3.96
CA PRO A 35 7.16 1.35 5.25
C PRO A 35 7.06 2.39 6.36
N ASP A 36 6.70 1.95 7.56
CA ASP A 36 6.69 2.78 8.78
C ASP A 36 8.12 2.92 9.35
N SER A 37 9.01 3.47 8.53
CA SER A 37 10.43 3.69 8.82
C SER A 37 10.95 4.89 8.04
N PHE A 38 12.10 5.43 8.44
CA PHE A 38 12.77 6.47 7.65
C PHE A 38 13.03 5.97 6.21
N THR A 39 12.66 6.81 5.25
CA THR A 39 12.85 6.52 3.83
C THR A 39 14.25 6.91 3.36
N GLU A 40 14.72 6.23 2.32
CA GLU A 40 15.97 6.57 1.65
C GLU A 40 15.83 7.90 0.88
N GLN A 41 16.97 8.49 0.48
CA GLN A 41 16.98 9.61 -0.46
C GLN A 41 17.12 9.11 -1.89
N GLY A 42 16.31 9.67 -2.79
CA GLY A 42 16.32 9.38 -4.21
C GLY A 42 15.27 10.21 -4.93
N SER A 43 15.21 10.08 -6.25
CA SER A 43 14.09 10.58 -7.03
C SER A 43 12.81 9.81 -6.66
N GLN A 44 11.65 10.42 -6.91
CA GLN A 44 10.36 9.79 -6.64
C GLN A 44 10.20 8.46 -7.38
N GLU A 45 10.66 8.37 -8.63
CA GLU A 45 10.60 7.13 -9.41
C GLU A 45 11.47 6.03 -8.80
N GLU A 46 12.69 6.35 -8.35
CA GLU A 46 13.56 5.40 -7.65
C GLU A 46 12.93 4.89 -6.36
N LEU A 47 12.34 5.80 -5.57
CA LEU A 47 11.67 5.43 -4.33
C LEU A 47 10.42 4.59 -4.57
N TYR A 48 9.63 4.87 -5.62
CA TYR A 48 8.47 4.06 -5.97
C TYR A 48 8.87 2.65 -6.45
N VAL A 49 9.93 2.52 -7.23
CA VAL A 49 10.46 1.19 -7.60
C VAL A 49 10.95 0.46 -6.33
N LEU A 50 11.71 1.15 -5.48
CA LEU A 50 12.26 0.59 -4.24
C LEU A 50 11.17 0.06 -3.30
N TYR A 51 10.09 0.82 -3.12
CA TYR A 51 9.00 0.48 -2.21
C TYR A 51 7.84 -0.29 -2.90
N GLY A 52 7.97 -0.65 -4.17
CA GLY A 52 6.95 -1.43 -4.87
C GLY A 52 5.66 -0.67 -5.16
N LEU A 53 5.76 0.65 -5.37
CA LEU A 53 4.68 1.55 -5.78
C LEU A 53 4.71 1.87 -7.28
N ASP A 54 5.60 1.23 -8.06
CA ASP A 54 5.61 1.34 -9.51
C ASP A 54 4.44 0.59 -10.17
N ALA A 55 4.21 0.88 -11.46
CA ALA A 55 3.12 0.27 -12.22
C ALA A 55 3.20 -1.27 -12.27
N ASN A 56 4.41 -1.84 -12.34
CA ASN A 56 4.58 -3.29 -12.42
C ASN A 56 4.20 -3.96 -11.09
N ALA A 57 4.58 -3.36 -9.97
CA ALA A 57 4.24 -3.83 -8.64
C ALA A 57 2.73 -3.73 -8.38
N ILE A 58 2.11 -2.62 -8.79
CA ILE A 58 0.65 -2.45 -8.69
C ILE A 58 -0.09 -3.51 -9.52
N ILE A 59 0.34 -3.78 -10.75
CA ILE A 59 -0.27 -4.83 -11.60
C ILE A 59 -0.12 -6.21 -10.95
N ARG A 60 1.05 -6.54 -10.41
CA ARG A 60 1.24 -7.83 -9.70
C ARG A 60 0.30 -7.96 -8.50
N ALA A 61 0.16 -6.90 -7.71
CA ALA A 61 -0.78 -6.88 -6.59
C ALA A 61 -2.25 -6.98 -7.05
N ALA A 62 -2.58 -6.43 -8.23
CA ALA A 62 -3.91 -6.53 -8.86
C ALA A 62 -4.31 -7.93 -9.31
N GLN A 63 -3.32 -8.80 -9.53
CA GLN A 63 -3.52 -10.14 -10.06
C GLN A 63 -3.43 -11.25 -9.00
N SER A 64 -3.04 -10.92 -7.77
CA SER A 64 -3.03 -11.82 -6.61
C SER A 64 -4.40 -11.90 -5.96
#